data_AF-A0AA88XG85-F1
#
_entry.id   AF-A0AA88XG85-F1
#
_cell.length_a   1.000
_cell.length_b   1.000
_cell.length_c   1.000
_cell.angle_alpha   90.00
_cell.angle_beta   90.00
_cell.angle_gamma   90.00
#
_symmetry.space_group_name_H-M   'P 1'
#
loop_
_entity.id
_entity.type
_entity.pdbx_description
1 polymer ?
#
loop_
_entity_poly.entity_id
_entity_poly.type
_entity_poly.pdbx_seq_one_letter_code
_entity_poly.pdbx_strand_id
1 'polypeptide(L)'
;MSTVIRMARRKDPYNVVQLTHEDIWDFKEVQSQSMKYNKIDINGTKINWLNIKWLRFMREDPDSVLFKYNFEEDFRKMKMTGSGERGRPIEKTKDLPRKYTGKQPISQAKKKDLLNLCKTKIISSKYHDFYKN
;
A
#
# COMPACT_ATOMS: atom_id res chain seq x y z
N MET A 1 -15.12 15.65 -14.14
CA MET A 1 -15.50 16.27 -12.84
C MET A 1 -14.28 16.31 -11.90
N SER A 2 -13.46 17.36 -11.94
CA SER A 2 -12.38 17.60 -10.94
C SER A 2 -12.26 19.06 -10.49
N THR A 3 -13.05 19.94 -11.11
CA THR A 3 -12.93 21.39 -11.03
C THR A 3 -13.18 21.94 -9.64
N VAL A 4 -14.08 21.33 -8.86
CA VAL A 4 -14.44 21.81 -7.52
C VAL A 4 -13.26 21.71 -6.54
N ILE A 5 -12.57 20.57 -6.52
CA ILE A 5 -11.44 20.35 -5.60
C ILE A 5 -10.26 21.25 -6.00
N ARG A 6 -9.97 21.34 -7.30
CA ARG A 6 -8.90 22.20 -7.83
C ARG A 6 -9.09 23.67 -7.45
N MET A 7 -10.32 24.16 -7.56
CA MET A 7 -10.68 25.56 -7.31
C MET A 7 -11.01 25.87 -5.86
N ALA A 8 -10.91 24.90 -4.94
CA ALA A 8 -11.16 25.13 -3.52
C ALA A 8 -10.22 26.20 -2.92
N ARG A 9 -9.01 26.35 -3.47
CA ARG A 9 -8.08 27.45 -3.16
C ARG A 9 -8.06 28.46 -4.31
N ARG A 10 -8.53 29.68 -4.05
CA ARG A 10 -8.75 30.72 -5.07
C ARG A 10 -7.48 31.32 -5.66
N LYS A 11 -6.48 31.62 -4.83
CA LYS A 11 -5.24 32.30 -5.24
C LYS A 11 -4.13 31.37 -5.73
N ASP A 12 -4.18 30.10 -5.33
CA ASP A 12 -3.17 29.11 -5.65
C ASP A 12 -3.84 27.72 -5.71
N PRO A 13 -4.42 27.38 -6.86
CA PRO A 13 -5.23 26.17 -7.03
C PRO A 13 -4.47 24.89 -6.69
N TYR A 14 -5.18 23.89 -6.15
CA TYR A 14 -4.55 22.61 -5.81
C TYR A 14 -4.15 21.84 -7.07
N ASN A 15 -2.96 21.22 -7.04
CA ASN A 15 -2.61 20.21 -8.02
C ASN A 15 -3.38 18.90 -7.71
N VAL A 16 -4.49 18.69 -8.42
CA VAL A 16 -5.35 17.50 -8.23
C VAL A 16 -4.98 16.44 -9.26
N VAL A 17 -4.38 15.35 -8.78
CA VAL A 17 -4.16 14.12 -9.55
C VAL A 17 -5.35 13.19 -9.32
N GLN A 18 -6.06 12.86 -10.40
CA GLN A 18 -7.17 11.91 -10.32
C GLN A 18 -6.63 10.50 -10.42
N LEU A 19 -6.86 9.70 -9.39
CA LEU A 19 -6.50 8.30 -9.37
C LEU A 19 -7.69 7.44 -9.77
N THR A 20 -7.40 6.36 -10.46
CA THR A 20 -8.32 5.32 -10.88
C THR A 20 -7.92 4.00 -10.24
N HIS A 21 -8.72 2.96 -10.48
CA HIS A 21 -8.40 1.60 -10.01
C HIS A 21 -7.06 1.07 -10.57
N GLU A 22 -6.58 1.62 -11.68
CA GLU A 22 -5.33 1.25 -12.35
C GLU A 22 -4.08 1.78 -11.63
N ASP A 23 -4.24 2.84 -10.83
CA ASP A 23 -3.17 3.53 -10.12
C ASP A 23 -2.92 2.94 -8.72
N ILE A 24 -3.72 1.95 -8.31
CA ILE A 24 -3.66 1.34 -6.99
C ILE A 24 -2.93 0.00 -7.05
N TRP A 25 -1.79 -0.09 -6.38
CA TRP A 25 -0.93 -1.27 -6.33
C TRP A 25 -1.17 -2.13 -5.07
N ASP A 26 -0.97 -3.44 -5.18
CA ASP A 26 -1.11 -4.38 -4.05
C ASP A 26 0.21 -4.65 -3.33
N PHE A 27 0.65 -3.67 -2.52
CA PHE A 27 1.84 -3.85 -1.69
C PHE A 27 1.68 -4.92 -0.60
N LYS A 28 0.45 -5.31 -0.25
CA LYS A 28 0.20 -6.37 0.72
C LYS A 28 0.58 -7.74 0.15
N GLU A 29 0.24 -7.97 -1.12
CA GLU A 29 0.67 -9.17 -1.84
C GLU A 29 2.20 -9.21 -1.93
N VAL A 30 2.84 -8.10 -2.32
CA VAL A 30 4.30 -7.98 -2.41
C VAL A 30 4.96 -8.25 -1.06
N GLN A 31 4.43 -7.66 0.03
CA GLN A 31 4.93 -7.91 1.38
C GLN A 31 4.88 -9.40 1.72
N SER A 32 3.77 -10.07 1.40
CA SER A 32 3.59 -11.50 1.69
C SER A 32 4.62 -12.39 0.98
N GLN A 33 5.10 -11.96 -0.19
CA GLN A 33 6.07 -12.68 -1.01
C GLN A 33 7.52 -12.33 -0.61
N SER A 34 7.80 -11.06 -0.32
CA SER A 34 9.17 -10.53 -0.21
C SER A 34 9.67 -10.33 1.22
N MET A 35 8.80 -10.09 2.20
CA MET A 35 9.21 -9.70 3.55
C MET A 35 8.67 -10.68 4.59
N LYS A 36 9.47 -11.67 4.94
CA LYS A 36 9.26 -12.44 6.17
C LYS A 36 10.00 -11.77 7.32
N TYR A 37 9.36 -11.66 8.49
CA TYR A 37 10.02 -11.19 9.70
C TYR A 37 11.15 -12.16 10.06
N ASN A 38 12.37 -11.82 9.65
CA ASN A 38 13.52 -12.63 9.97
C ASN A 38 13.88 -12.42 11.44
N LYS A 39 13.95 -13.54 12.16
CA LYS A 39 14.29 -13.57 13.59
C LYS A 39 15.80 -13.65 13.81
N ILE A 40 16.56 -13.90 12.75
CA ILE A 40 18.00 -14.10 12.75
C ILE A 40 18.65 -13.28 11.65
N ASP A 41 19.85 -12.78 11.92
CA ASP A 41 20.69 -12.11 10.93
C ASP A 41 21.47 -13.15 10.10
N ILE A 42 22.27 -12.67 9.13
CA ILE A 42 23.09 -13.56 8.30
C ILE A 42 24.14 -14.37 9.08
N ASN A 43 24.48 -13.94 10.30
CA ASN A 43 25.45 -14.59 11.18
C ASN A 43 24.76 -15.54 12.18
N GLY A 44 23.46 -15.79 12.03
CA GLY A 44 22.68 -16.66 12.91
C GLY A 44 22.32 -16.03 14.27
N THR A 45 22.58 -14.74 14.46
CA THR A 45 22.30 -14.04 15.71
C THR A 45 20.88 -13.49 15.71
N LYS A 46 20.16 -13.65 16.83
CA LYS A 46 18.78 -13.19 16.97
C LYS A 46 18.66 -11.68 16.75
N ILE A 47 17.64 -11.27 16.01
CA ILE A 47 17.30 -9.87 15.76
C ILE A 47 16.20 -9.45 16.72
N ASN A 48 16.48 -8.45 17.55
CA ASN A 48 15.44 -7.73 18.27
C ASN A 48 14.97 -6.52 17.45
N TRP A 49 13.80 -6.65 16.82
CA TRP A 49 13.21 -5.61 15.97
C TRP A 49 12.91 -4.31 16.72
N LEU A 50 12.53 -4.40 18.00
CA LEU A 50 12.22 -3.23 18.82
C LEU A 50 13.46 -2.38 19.13
N ASN A 51 14.64 -2.98 19.07
CA ASN A 51 15.90 -2.29 19.36
C ASN A 51 16.51 -1.65 18.11
N ILE A 52 15.97 -1.89 16.92
CA ILE A 52 16.53 -1.34 15.67
C ILE A 52 16.28 0.17 15.64
N LYS A 53 17.36 0.94 15.58
CA LYS A 53 17.31 2.41 15.45
C LYS A 53 17.54 2.88 14.01
N TRP A 54 18.22 2.07 13.20
CA TRP A 54 18.55 2.43 11.83
C TRP A 54 18.34 1.23 10.92
N LEU A 55 17.58 1.43 9.86
CA LEU A 55 17.47 0.53 8.71
C LEU A 55 18.05 1.21 7.46
N ARG A 56 18.85 0.48 6.69
CA ARG A 56 19.42 0.92 5.42
C ARG A 56 19.12 -0.12 4.35
N PHE A 57 18.52 0.37 3.27
CA PHE A 57 18.19 -0.39 2.07
C PHE A 57 19.12 0.05 0.94
N MET A 58 19.73 -0.91 0.24
CA MET A 58 20.71 -0.66 -0.83
C MET A 58 20.16 -1.18 -2.16
N ARG A 59 20.41 -0.46 -3.25
CA ARG A 59 19.95 -0.88 -4.58
C ARG A 59 20.75 -2.07 -5.09
N GLU A 60 22.02 -2.13 -4.69
CA GLU A 60 22.99 -3.15 -5.03
C GLU A 60 22.63 -4.50 -4.38
N ASP A 61 21.87 -4.47 -3.28
CA ASP A 61 21.46 -5.64 -2.53
C ASP A 61 20.00 -5.51 -2.07
N PRO A 62 19.04 -5.67 -3.00
CA PRO A 62 17.61 -5.47 -2.73
C PRO A 62 17.02 -6.58 -1.85
N ASP A 63 17.72 -7.70 -1.71
CA ASP A 63 17.26 -8.86 -0.93
C ASP A 63 17.68 -8.78 0.54
N SER A 64 18.40 -7.74 0.93
CA SER A 64 18.94 -7.60 2.27
C SER A 64 18.68 -6.21 2.85
N VAL A 65 18.58 -6.16 4.17
CA VAL A 65 18.49 -4.92 4.92
C VAL A 65 19.65 -4.87 5.89
N LEU A 66 20.31 -3.73 5.90
CA LEU A 66 21.31 -3.41 6.89
C LEU A 66 20.63 -2.72 8.06
N PHE A 67 20.99 -3.10 9.28
CA PHE A 67 20.41 -2.54 10.49
C PHE A 67 21.46 -2.29 11.58
N LYS A 68 21.16 -1.34 12.48
CA LYS A 68 21.96 -1.06 13.68
C LYS A 68 21.07 -0.88 14.91
N TYR A 69 21.62 -1.20 16.07
CA TYR A 69 21.00 -0.86 17.36
C TYR A 69 21.49 0.47 17.91
N ASN A 70 22.73 0.87 17.59
CA ASN A 70 23.33 2.14 17.99
C ASN A 70 24.03 2.83 16.81
N PHE A 71 24.30 4.12 16.93
CA PHE A 71 24.91 4.89 15.84
C PHE A 71 26.41 4.61 15.66
N GLU A 72 27.07 4.11 16.71
CA GLU A 72 28.51 3.85 16.76
C GLU A 72 28.90 2.44 16.27
N GLU A 73 27.92 1.53 16.17
CA GLU A 73 28.15 0.14 15.75
C GLU A 73 28.23 0.00 14.23
N ASP A 74 28.84 -1.07 13.74
CA ASP A 74 28.77 -1.46 12.34
C ASP A 74 27.39 -2.00 11.95
N PHE A 75 27.06 -1.92 10.65
CA PHE A 75 25.80 -2.45 10.15
C PHE A 75 25.79 -3.98 10.22
N ARG A 76 24.77 -4.52 10.88
CA ARG A 76 24.40 -5.93 10.76
C ARG A 76 23.50 -6.12 9.56
N LYS A 77 23.50 -7.32 8.98
CA LYS A 77 22.75 -7.61 7.75
C LYS A 77 21.72 -8.70 8.01
N MET A 78 20.49 -8.49 7.57
CA MET A 78 19.45 -9.51 7.51
C MET A 78 18.98 -9.67 6.07
N LYS A 79 18.70 -10.91 5.65
CA LYS A 79 17.98 -11.12 4.38
C LYS A 79 16.53 -10.67 4.55
N MET A 80 15.81 -10.34 3.48
CA MET A 80 14.37 -10.08 3.48
C MET A 80 13.58 -11.29 2.99
N THR A 81 14.15 -11.98 2.00
CA THR A 81 13.66 -13.26 1.52
C THR A 81 13.84 -14.31 2.61
N GLY A 82 12.81 -15.12 2.87
CA GLY A 82 12.92 -16.21 3.84
C GLY A 82 14.12 -17.10 3.51
N SER A 83 15.01 -17.30 4.49
CA SER A 83 16.10 -18.28 4.42
C SER A 83 15.51 -19.69 4.48
N GLY A 84 14.97 -20.14 3.35
CA GLY A 84 14.51 -21.50 3.17
C GLY A 84 15.52 -22.27 2.34
N GLU A 85 16.60 -22.76 2.95
CA GLU A 85 17.43 -23.83 2.38
C GLU A 85 16.63 -25.16 2.24
N ARG A 86 15.33 -25.17 2.59
CA ARG A 86 14.38 -26.25 2.30
C ARG A 86 13.02 -25.65 1.96
N GLY A 87 12.79 -25.30 0.70
CA GLY A 87 11.49 -24.82 0.22
C GLY A 87 11.47 -24.43 -1.26
N ARG A 88 10.26 -24.38 -1.84
CA ARG A 88 10.01 -23.99 -3.23
C ARG A 88 10.58 -22.58 -3.47
N PRO A 89 11.31 -22.35 -4.58
CA PRO A 89 11.77 -21.01 -4.96
C PRO A 89 10.58 -20.04 -4.96
N ILE A 90 10.73 -18.91 -4.28
CA ILE A 90 9.76 -17.82 -4.39
C ILE A 90 10.06 -17.15 -5.74
N GLU A 91 9.15 -17.30 -6.69
CA GLU A 91 9.19 -16.51 -7.92
C GLU A 91 9.07 -15.04 -7.52
N LYS A 92 10.15 -14.29 -7.69
CA LYS A 92 10.12 -12.84 -7.53
C LYS A 92 9.28 -12.30 -8.68
N THR A 93 8.06 -11.84 -8.37
CA THR A 93 7.27 -11.08 -9.32
C THR A 93 8.06 -9.83 -9.70
N LYS A 94 8.46 -9.73 -10.99
CA LYS A 94 9.15 -8.54 -11.49
C LYS A 94 8.22 -7.34 -11.57
N ASP A 95 6.93 -7.60 -11.71
CA ASP A 95 5.89 -6.61 -11.92
C ASP A 95 5.05 -6.44 -10.65
N LEU A 96 4.83 -5.18 -10.28
CA LEU A 96 4.00 -4.82 -9.14
C LEU A 96 2.53 -5.13 -9.46
N PRO A 97 1.83 -6.01 -8.72
CA PRO A 97 0.45 -6.33 -9.03
C PRO A 97 -0.47 -5.14 -8.74
N ARG A 98 -1.47 -4.93 -9.60
CA ARG A 98 -2.56 -3.97 -9.34
C ARG A 98 -3.51 -4.55 -8.30
N LYS A 99 -3.97 -3.72 -7.37
CA LYS A 99 -4.91 -4.15 -6.32
C LYS A 99 -6.29 -4.49 -6.85
N TYR A 100 -6.71 -3.77 -7.89
CA TYR A 100 -8.05 -3.86 -8.45
C TYR A 100 -7.97 -4.15 -9.94
N THR A 101 -8.75 -5.12 -10.41
CA THR A 101 -8.88 -5.46 -11.83
C THR A 101 -9.91 -4.61 -12.57
N GLY A 102 -10.70 -3.83 -11.83
CA GLY A 102 -11.78 -3.02 -12.38
C GLY A 102 -12.36 -2.07 -11.34
N LYS A 103 -13.39 -1.33 -11.77
CA LYS A 103 -14.18 -0.46 -10.88
C LYS A 103 -14.79 -1.29 -9.75
N GLN A 104 -14.59 -0.84 -8.53
CA GLN A 104 -15.12 -1.53 -7.35
C GLN A 104 -16.62 -1.26 -7.21
N PRO A 105 -17.47 -2.31 -7.19
CA PRO A 105 -18.90 -2.11 -6.99
C PRO A 105 -19.17 -1.66 -5.55
N ILE A 106 -20.30 -1.00 -5.36
CA ILE A 106 -20.83 -0.74 -4.02
C ILE A 106 -21.70 -1.91 -3.57
N SER A 107 -21.79 -2.15 -2.26
CA SER A 107 -22.70 -3.16 -1.72
C SER A 107 -24.17 -2.77 -1.94
N GLN A 108 -25.05 -3.76 -1.99
CA GLN A 108 -26.50 -3.52 -2.11
C GLN A 108 -27.04 -2.70 -0.93
N ALA A 109 -26.55 -2.96 0.28
CA ALA A 109 -26.87 -2.17 1.47
C ALA A 109 -26.52 -0.69 1.26
N LYS A 110 -25.29 -0.41 0.77
CA LYS A 110 -24.85 0.96 0.48
C LYS A 110 -25.69 1.61 -0.63
N LYS A 111 -26.08 0.87 -1.68
CA LYS A 111 -27.00 1.39 -2.71
C LYS A 111 -28.36 1.76 -2.12
N LYS A 112 -28.93 0.90 -1.27
CA LYS A 112 -30.20 1.16 -0.57
C LYS A 112 -30.12 2.42 0.28
N ASP A 113 -29.05 2.60 1.04
CA ASP A 113 -28.86 3.79 1.88
C ASP A 113 -28.74 5.06 1.04
N LEU A 114 -27.97 5.03 -0.06
CA LEU A 114 -27.87 6.17 -0.99
C LEU A 114 -29.23 6.55 -1.60
N LEU A 115 -30.05 5.56 -1.96
CA LEU A 115 -31.42 5.80 -2.45
C LEU A 115 -32.33 6.37 -1.35
N ASN A 116 -32.17 5.93 -0.10
CA ASN A 116 -32.91 6.51 1.04
C ASN A 116 -32.52 7.98 1.26
N LEU A 117 -31.23 8.33 1.16
CA LEU A 117 -30.76 9.72 1.24
C LEU A 117 -31.30 10.59 0.10
N CYS A 118 -31.54 9.99 -1.07
CA CYS A 118 -32.24 10.68 -2.17
C CYS A 118 -33.72 10.92 -1.81
N LYS A 119 -34.42 9.91 -1.27
CA LYS A 119 -35.84 10.03 -0.87
C LYS A 119 -36.06 11.08 0.21
N THR A 120 -35.17 11.14 1.21
CA THR A 120 -35.24 12.15 2.29
C THR A 120 -34.77 13.53 1.86
N LYS A 121 -34.40 13.73 0.59
CA LYS A 121 -33.90 14.99 0.01
C LYS A 121 -32.63 15.55 0.68
N ILE A 122 -31.90 14.73 1.43
CA ILE A 122 -30.57 15.08 1.94
C ILE A 122 -29.60 15.22 0.76
N ILE A 123 -29.67 14.28 -0.19
CA ILE A 123 -29.02 14.44 -1.49
C ILE A 123 -29.95 15.24 -2.39
N SER A 124 -29.43 16.32 -2.98
CA SER A 124 -30.18 17.19 -3.89
C SER A 124 -30.73 16.44 -5.10
N SER A 125 -31.96 16.75 -5.51
CA SER A 125 -32.68 16.11 -6.63
C SER A 125 -31.88 16.06 -7.93
N LYS A 126 -31.04 17.07 -8.20
CA LYS A 126 -30.14 17.12 -9.37
C LYS A 126 -29.17 15.95 -9.49
N TYR A 127 -28.93 15.20 -8.41
CA TYR A 127 -28.02 14.05 -8.41
C TYR A 127 -28.76 12.71 -8.33
N HIS A 128 -30.10 12.69 -8.24
CA HIS A 128 -30.84 11.45 -8.02
C HIS A 128 -30.69 10.46 -9.17
N ASP A 129 -30.65 10.93 -10.42
CA ASP A 129 -30.54 10.07 -11.60
C ASP A 129 -29.24 9.28 -11.61
N PHE A 130 -28.15 9.85 -11.08
CA PHE A 130 -26.86 9.17 -10.95
C PHE A 130 -26.95 7.90 -10.07
N TYR A 131 -27.76 7.93 -9.01
CA TYR A 131 -27.86 6.82 -8.05
C TYR A 131 -28.96 5.80 -8.39
N LYS A 132 -29.90 6.15 -9.29
CA LYS A 132 -31.00 5.28 -9.72
C LYS A 132 -30.59 4.30 -10.83
N ASN A 133 -29.57 4.66 -11.62
CA ASN A 133 -28.98 3.80 -12.64
C ASN A 133 -28.20 2.62 -12.02
#